data_AF-A0A521Z026-F1
#
_entry.id   AF-A0A521Z026-F1
#
_cell.length_a   1.000
_cell.length_b   1.000
_cell.length_c   1.000
_cell.angle_alpha   90.00
_cell.angle_beta   90.00
_cell.angle_gamma   90.00
#
_symmetry.space_group_name_H-M   'P 1'
#
loop_
_entity.id
_entity.type
_entity.pdbx_description
1 polymer ?
#
loop_
_entity_poly.entity_id
_entity_poly.type
_entity_poly.pdbx_seq_one_letter_code
_entity_poly.pdbx_strand_id
1 'polypeptide(L)' 'MIVMAAIVASALYVPVAGLLALLAFVLFGVSLREFVTFGGALGALDGLVAWWVLMLLPALVYAASMMPWAPRE' A
#
# COMPACT_ATOMS: atom_id res chain seq x y z
N MET A 1 -11.19 10.63 9.41
CA MET A 1 -10.84 10.32 8.00
C MET A 1 -9.49 9.65 7.87
N ILE A 2 -8.40 10.25 8.39
CA ILE A 2 -7.06 9.61 8.36
C ILE A 2 -7.09 8.21 8.98
N VAL A 3 -7.76 8.05 10.13
CA VAL A 3 -7.92 6.74 10.78
C VAL A 3 -8.65 5.75 9.87
N MET A 4 -9.75 6.15 9.21
CA MET A 4 -10.48 5.27 8.29
C MET A 4 -9.65 4.93 7.05
N ALA A 5 -8.93 5.90 6.47
CA ALA A 5 -8.02 5.67 5.36
C ALA A 5 -6.88 4.70 5.74
N ALA A 6 -6.32 4.84 6.95
CA ALA A 6 -5.31 3.93 7.48
C ALA A 6 -5.86 2.52 7.73
N ILE A 7 -7.11 2.40 8.21
CA ILE A 7 -7.80 1.11 8.38
C ILE A 7 -8.00 0.45 7.01
N VAL A 8 -8.53 1.17 6.02
CA VAL A 8 -8.76 0.65 4.67
C VAL A 8 -7.44 0.25 4.02
N ALA A 9 -6.40 1.09 4.12
CA ALA A 9 -5.06 0.78 3.62
C ALA A 9 -4.50 -0.49 4.27
N SER A 10 -4.64 -0.64 5.60
CA SER A 10 -4.22 -1.84 6.33
C SER A 10 -5.00 -3.09 5.93
N ALA A 11 -6.32 -2.97 5.71
CA ALA A 11 -7.17 -4.08 5.32
C ALA A 11 -6.86 -4.58 3.89
N LEU A 12 -6.56 -3.66 2.97
CA LEU A 12 -6.22 -3.99 1.59
C LEU A 12 -4.74 -4.33 1.39
N TYR A 13 -3.89 -4.02 2.38
CA TYR A 13 -2.45 -4.19 2.29
C TYR A 13 -2.04 -5.60 1.87
N VAL A 14 -2.46 -6.61 2.64
CA VAL A 14 -2.08 -8.02 2.40
C VAL A 14 -2.58 -8.53 1.04
N PRO A 15 -3.89 -8.44 0.68
CA PRO A 15 -4.36 -8.98 -0.59
C PRO A 15 -3.75 -8.25 -1.80
N VAL A 16 -3.59 -6.92 -1.74
CA VAL A 16 -3.01 -6.15 -2.86
C VAL A 16 -1.50 -6.39 -2.98
N ALA A 17 -0.76 -6.36 -1.87
CA ALA A 17 0.67 -6.66 -1.89
C ALA A 17 0.93 -8.11 -2.34
N GLY A 18 0.09 -9.06 -1.94
CA GLY A 18 0.17 -10.45 -2.41
C GLY A 18 -0.06 -10.57 -3.91
N LEU A 19 -1.05 -9.86 -4.46
CA LEU A 19 -1.29 -9.82 -5.90
C LEU A 19 -0.11 -9.19 -6.66
N LEU A 20 0.43 -8.08 -6.16
CA LEU A 20 1.59 -7.42 -6.75
C LEU A 20 2.85 -8.31 -6.70
N ALA A 21 3.07 -9.01 -5.58
CA ALA A 21 4.18 -9.95 -5.45
C ALA A 21 4.03 -11.13 -6.43
N LEU A 22 2.82 -11.65 -6.60
CA LEU A 22 2.52 -12.70 -7.58
C LEU A 22 2.79 -12.22 -9.01
N LEU A 23 2.32 -11.02 -9.37
CA LEU A 23 2.57 -10.44 -10.69
C LEU A 23 4.05 -10.20 -10.91
N ALA A 24 4.77 -9.70 -9.91
CA ALA A 24 6.22 -9.49 -9.98
C ALA A 24 6.97 -10.80 -10.22
N PHE A 25 6.56 -11.87 -9.55
CA PHE A 25 7.12 -13.19 -9.74
C PHE A 25 6.84 -13.75 -11.14
N VAL A 26 5.58 -13.72 -11.59
CA VAL A 26 5.18 -14.31 -12.88
C VAL A 26 5.75 -13.55 -14.07
N LEU A 27 5.79 -12.21 -14.01
CA LEU A 27 6.19 -11.38 -15.15
C LEU A 27 7.71 -11.12 -15.20
N PHE A 28 8.36 -11.05 -14.03
CA PHE A 28 9.75 -10.61 -13.93
C PHE A 28 10.66 -11.57 -13.17
N GLY A 29 10.13 -12.68 -12.64
CA GLY A 29 10.91 -13.67 -11.87
C GLY A 29 11.37 -13.15 -10.51
N VAL A 30 10.82 -12.04 -10.02
CA VAL A 30 11.22 -11.42 -8.74
C VAL A 30 10.75 -12.28 -7.58
N SER A 31 11.66 -12.70 -6.71
CA SER A 31 11.32 -13.50 -5.54
C SER A 31 10.52 -12.68 -4.51
N LEU A 32 9.70 -13.33 -3.68
CA LEU A 32 8.96 -12.65 -2.61
C LEU A 32 9.89 -11.87 -1.67
N ARG A 33 11.08 -12.42 -1.40
CA ARG A 33 12.09 -11.76 -0.56
C ARG A 33 12.54 -10.46 -1.19
N GLU A 34 12.94 -10.48 -2.45
CA GLU A 34 13.36 -9.27 -3.18
C GLU A 34 12.20 -8.28 -3.33
N PHE A 35 10.97 -8.74 -3.55
CA PHE A 35 9.81 -7.87 -3.61
C PHE A 35 9.59 -7.11 -2.30
N VAL A 36 9.67 -7.81 -1.16
CA VAL A 36 9.48 -7.21 0.17
C VAL A 36 10.65 -6.28 0.51
N THR A 37 11.89 -6.65 0.17
CA THR A 37 13.08 -5.85 0.51
C THR A 37 13.43 -4.80 -0.53
N PHE A 38 12.61 -4.61 -1.57
CA PHE A 38 12.89 -3.74 -2.71
C PHE A 38 14.26 -4.05 -3.35
N GLY A 39 14.47 -5.32 -3.70
CA GLY A 39 15.73 -5.82 -4.27
C GLY A 39 16.88 -5.89 -3.29
N GLY A 40 16.60 -5.82 -1.98
CA GLY A 40 17.62 -5.79 -0.92
C GLY A 40 18.04 -4.39 -0.47
N ALA A 41 17.42 -3.33 -1.01
CA ALA A 41 17.69 -1.96 -0.58
C ALA A 41 17.21 -1.67 0.86
N LEU A 42 16.19 -2.40 1.32
CA LEU A 42 15.60 -2.27 2.65
C LEU A 42 15.63 -3.59 3.43
N GLY A 43 15.60 -3.50 4.76
CA GLY A 43 15.27 -4.64 5.61
C GLY A 43 13.84 -5.11 5.36
N ALA A 44 13.52 -6.36 5.70
CA ALA A 44 12.18 -6.91 5.46
C ALA A 44 11.08 -6.12 6.18
N LEU A 45 11.32 -5.68 7.42
CA LEU A 45 10.37 -4.87 8.18
C LEU A 45 10.20 -3.48 7.57
N ASP A 46 11.30 -2.81 7.23
CA ASP A 46 11.28 -1.48 6.60
C ASP A 46 10.56 -1.53 5.25
N GLY A 47 10.77 -2.60 4.49
CA GLY A 47 10.09 -2.86 3.23
C GLY A 47 8.58 -3.08 3.39
N LEU A 48 8.15 -3.82 4.42
CA LEU A 48 6.72 -3.95 4.71
C LEU A 48 6.09 -2.60 5.04
N VAL A 49 6.75 -1.78 5.87
CA VAL A 49 6.29 -0.42 6.19
C VAL A 49 6.25 0.45 4.93
N ALA A 50 7.27 0.39 4.08
CA ALA A 50 7.31 1.13 2.82
C ALA A 50 6.14 0.76 1.90
N TRP A 51 5.88 -0.54 1.71
CA TRP A 51 4.72 -1.01 0.96
C TRP A 51 3.40 -0.52 1.57
N TRP A 52 3.30 -0.47 2.90
CA TRP A 52 2.09 0.01 3.57
C TRP A 52 1.87 1.50 3.33
N VAL A 53 2.94 2.31 3.41
CA VAL A 53 2.90 3.74 3.08
C VAL A 53 2.51 3.97 1.63
N LEU A 54 3.04 3.17 0.69
CA LEU A 54 2.67 3.25 -0.72
C LEU A 54 1.16 3.00 -0.94
N MET A 55 0.55 2.09 -0.17
CA MET A 55 -0.90 1.83 -0.22
C MET A 55 -1.74 2.87 0.52
N LEU A 56 -1.18 3.53 1.54
CA LEU A 56 -1.86 4.59 2.28
C LEU A 56 -2.05 5.85 1.41
N LEU A 57 -1.05 6.21 0.60
CA LEU A 57 -1.08 7.41 -0.24
C LEU A 57 -2.35 7.52 -1.12
N PRO A 58 -2.71 6.53 -1.95
CA PRO A 58 -3.92 6.62 -2.77
C PRO A 58 -5.20 6.66 -1.93
N ALA A 59 -5.24 6.00 -0.76
CA ALA A 59 -6.38 6.06 0.15
C ALA A 59 -6.57 7.48 0.72
N LEU A 60 -5.48 8.19 1.04
CA LEU A 60 -5.51 9.59 1.46
C LEU A 60 -5.95 10.52 0.32
N VAL A 61 -5.43 10.31 -0.90
CA VAL A 61 -5.82 11.08 -2.08
C VAL A 61 -7.32 10.92 -2.33
N TYR A 62 -7.84 9.69 -2.30
CA TYR A 62 -9.27 9.42 -2.47
C TYR A 62 -10.11 10.09 -1.37
N ALA A 63 -9.68 9.97 -0.11
CA ALA A 63 -10.36 10.58 1.02
C ALA A 63 -10.44 12.11 0.90
N ALA A 64 -9.38 12.74 0.38
CA ALA A 64 -9.36 14.18 0.11
C ALA A 64 -10.26 14.52 -1.09
N SER A 65 -10.18 13.80 -2.20
CA SER A 65 -10.95 14.14 -3.41
C SER A 65 -12.46 13.99 -3.24
N MET A 66 -12.90 13.00 -2.45
CA MET A 66 -14.33 12.71 -2.25
C MET A 66 -14.97 13.48 -1.10
N MET A 67 -14.20 14.34 -0.41
CA MET A 67 -14.72 15.05 0.73
C MET A 67 -15.63 16.20 0.27
N PRO A 68 -16.86 16.32 0.82
CA PRO A 68 -17.61 17.56 0.72
C PRO A 68 -16.91 18.57 1.63
N TRP A 69 -16.04 19.39 1.04
CA TRP A 69 -15.27 20.43 1.74
C TRP A 69 -16.16 21.58 2.24
N ALA A 70 -17.39 21.68 1.74
CA ALA A 70 -18.40 22.61 2.20
C ALA A 70 -19.15 22.06 3.43
N PRO A 71 -19.44 22.90 4.44
CA PRO A 71 -20.33 22.52 5.53
C PRO A 71 -21.68 22.08 4.97
N ARG A 72 -22.23 20.98 5.49
CA ARG A 72 -23.65 20.68 5.31
C ARG A 72 -24.40 21.47 6.36
N GLU A 73 -25.06 22.54 5.92
CA GLU A 73 -26.03 23.32 6.71
C GLU A 73 -27.26 22.48 7.07
#